data_AF-A0A4Q4WG38-F1
#
_entry.id   AF-A0A4Q4WG38-F1
#
_cell.length_a   1.000
_cell.length_b   1.000
_cell.length_c   1.000
_cell.angle_alpha   90.00
_cell.angle_beta   90.00
_cell.angle_gamma   90.00
#
_symmetry.space_group_name_H-M   'P 1'
#
loop_
_entity.id
_entity.type
_entity.pdbx_description
1 polymer ?
#
loop_
_entity_poly.entity_id
_entity_poly.type
_entity_poly.pdbx_seq_one_letter_code
_entity_poly.pdbx_strand_id
1 'polypeptide(L)'
;MTDRVHQLVFHGQGVQNTGIVTVGRDLNIGVPKNNCLSDLRSTDPRHDKNRIEQTKGGLLRDSYRWILTHDDFLRWRDDPDSRLLWIKGDPGKGKTMLLCGIIDELKKQTANTTHLLSFFFCQATDDRLNNATAILRGLIYLLVDQQRSLLSHIQEKYDHAGKALFEDVNAWVALSDILTSIL
;
A
#
# COMPACT_ATOMS: atom_id res chain seq x y z
N MET A 1 -42.18 -9.90 -35.90
CA MET A 1 -41.14 -9.27 -36.74
C MET A 1 -41.13 -7.79 -36.42
N THR A 2 -40.25 -7.37 -35.51
CA THR A 2 -39.87 -5.96 -35.26
C THR A 2 -38.71 -5.96 -34.26
N ASP A 3 -37.49 -5.94 -34.79
CA ASP A 3 -36.26 -5.76 -34.01
C ASP A 3 -36.21 -4.33 -33.46
N ARG A 4 -36.07 -4.20 -32.14
CA ARG A 4 -35.75 -2.93 -31.48
C ARG A 4 -34.22 -2.78 -31.48
N VAL A 5 -33.72 -1.87 -32.31
CA VAL A 5 -32.33 -1.42 -32.25
C VAL A 5 -32.15 -0.61 -30.96
N HIS A 6 -31.29 -1.09 -30.05
CA HIS A 6 -30.90 -0.34 -28.86
C HIS A 6 -30.08 0.90 -29.28
N GLN A 7 -30.70 2.07 -29.22
CA GLN A 7 -30.01 3.35 -29.32
C GLN A 7 -29.41 3.69 -27.95
N LEU A 8 -28.08 3.72 -27.85
CA LEU A 8 -27.36 4.28 -26.71
C LEU A 8 -27.28 5.80 -26.88
N VAL A 9 -27.96 6.54 -26.01
CA VAL A 9 -27.94 8.00 -25.99
C VAL A 9 -26.95 8.47 -24.93
N PHE A 10 -25.87 9.13 -25.36
CA PHE A 10 -24.90 9.75 -24.46
C PHE A 10 -25.23 11.21 -24.24
N HIS A 11 -25.27 11.66 -22.99
CA HIS A 11 -25.38 13.07 -22.61
C HIS A 11 -23.99 13.58 -22.21
N GLY A 12 -23.50 14.63 -22.85
CA GLY A 12 -22.25 15.30 -22.51
C GLY A 12 -22.41 16.82 -22.60
N GLN A 13 -21.73 17.54 -21.72
CA GLN A 13 -21.62 19.00 -21.83
C GLN A 13 -20.31 19.33 -22.55
N GLY A 14 -20.43 19.88 -23.77
CA GLY A 14 -19.29 20.32 -24.57
C GLY A 14 -18.90 21.76 -24.26
N VAL A 15 -17.59 22.06 -24.30
CA VAL A 15 -17.08 23.44 -24.33
C VAL A 15 -17.21 23.96 -25.76
N GLN A 16 -17.88 25.09 -25.95
CA GLN A 16 -18.02 25.72 -27.27
C GLN A 16 -16.70 26.37 -27.68
N ASN A 17 -15.93 25.71 -28.56
CA ASN A 17 -14.87 26.34 -29.33
C ASN A 17 -15.17 26.16 -30.82
N THR A 18 -15.16 27.25 -31.57
CA THR A 18 -15.35 27.25 -33.03
C THR A 18 -14.03 26.91 -33.74
N GLY A 19 -13.98 25.75 -34.40
CA GLY A 19 -12.86 25.29 -35.23
C GLY A 19 -13.23 24.03 -36.02
N ILE A 20 -12.51 23.75 -37.11
CA ILE A 20 -12.69 22.51 -37.89
C ILE A 20 -11.97 21.38 -37.16
N VAL A 21 -12.72 20.35 -36.74
CA VAL A 21 -12.18 19.12 -36.17
C VAL A 21 -12.33 18.01 -37.20
N THR A 22 -11.22 17.55 -37.76
CA THR A 22 -11.21 16.44 -38.71
C THR A 22 -10.89 15.14 -37.96
N VAL A 23 -11.88 14.24 -37.87
CA VAL A 23 -11.73 12.93 -37.24
C VAL A 23 -11.67 11.86 -38.34
N GLY A 24 -10.50 11.28 -38.56
CA GLY A 24 -10.27 10.30 -39.64
C GLY A 24 -10.43 8.83 -39.24
N ARG A 25 -10.74 8.53 -37.96
CA ARG A 25 -10.82 7.18 -37.36
C ARG A 25 -11.73 7.16 -36.13
N ASP A 26 -11.91 5.99 -35.52
CA ASP A 26 -12.64 5.82 -34.26
C ASP A 26 -12.07 6.70 -33.13
N LEU A 27 -12.94 7.47 -32.47
CA LEU A 27 -12.61 8.24 -31.27
C LEU A 27 -12.83 7.36 -30.02
N ASN A 28 -11.76 6.79 -29.49
CA ASN A 28 -11.79 6.07 -28.21
C ASN A 28 -11.61 7.07 -27.05
N ILE A 29 -12.71 7.45 -26.40
CA ILE A 29 -12.68 8.18 -25.12
C ILE A 29 -12.53 7.13 -24.00
N GLY A 30 -11.30 6.67 -23.78
CA GLY A 30 -10.96 5.89 -22.60
C GLY A 30 -10.60 6.81 -21.44
N VAL A 31 -11.09 6.50 -20.23
CA VAL A 31 -10.48 7.07 -19.01
C VAL A 31 -9.03 6.57 -18.99
N PRO A 32 -8.00 7.42 -18.87
CA PRO A 32 -6.63 6.97 -18.72
C PRO A 32 -6.59 5.99 -17.55
N LYS A 33 -6.13 4.75 -17.79
CA LYS A 33 -5.93 3.80 -16.70
C LYS A 33 -4.85 4.36 -15.80
N ASN A 34 -5.25 4.80 -14.60
CA ASN A 34 -4.32 5.23 -13.59
C ASN A 34 -3.55 4.00 -13.06
N ASN A 35 -2.39 3.75 -13.65
CA ASN A 35 -1.50 2.65 -13.28
C ASN A 35 -0.63 3.00 -12.06
N CYS A 36 -0.84 4.16 -11.41
CA CYS A 36 -0.03 4.61 -10.27
C CYS A 36 0.04 3.56 -9.16
N LEU A 37 -1.10 3.03 -8.72
CA LEU A 37 -1.13 2.04 -7.65
C LEU A 37 -0.50 0.70 -8.07
N SER A 38 -0.71 0.28 -9.32
CA SER A 38 -0.08 -0.94 -9.83
C SER A 38 1.42 -0.80 -9.96
N ASP A 39 1.91 0.38 -10.37
CA ASP A 39 3.34 0.66 -10.49
C ASP A 39 3.98 0.87 -9.12
N LEU A 40 3.26 1.45 -8.15
CA LEU A 40 3.73 1.57 -6.77
C LEU A 40 3.95 0.18 -6.15
N ARG A 41 3.06 -0.76 -6.44
CA ARG A 41 3.08 -2.13 -5.90
C ARG A 41 4.25 -2.96 -6.42
N SER A 42 5.35 -3.00 -5.66
CA SER A 42 6.44 -3.96 -5.89
C SER A 42 6.10 -5.37 -5.37
N THR A 43 5.43 -5.43 -4.22
CA THR A 43 4.89 -6.65 -3.58
C THR A 43 3.61 -6.26 -2.83
N ASP A 44 2.86 -7.24 -2.33
CA ASP A 44 1.81 -7.00 -1.35
C ASP A 44 2.27 -7.51 0.02
N PRO A 45 2.57 -6.64 0.99
CA PRO A 45 3.05 -7.07 2.30
C PRO A 45 2.11 -8.04 3.02
N ARG A 46 0.80 -8.03 2.70
CA ARG A 46 -0.17 -9.00 3.25
C ARG A 46 0.06 -10.40 2.69
N HIS A 47 0.39 -10.51 1.40
CA HIS A 47 0.77 -11.79 0.80
C HIS A 47 2.11 -12.27 1.33
N ASP A 48 3.06 -11.35 1.57
CA ASP A 48 4.33 -11.70 2.21
C ASP A 48 4.13 -12.25 3.62
N LYS A 49 3.28 -11.62 4.44
CA LYS A 49 2.88 -12.14 5.75
C LYS A 49 2.31 -13.56 5.63
N ASN A 50 1.33 -13.77 4.74
CA ASN A 50 0.68 -15.07 4.54
C ASN A 50 1.69 -16.15 4.12
N ARG A 51 2.60 -15.84 3.19
CA ARG A 51 3.66 -16.74 2.75
C ARG A 51 4.62 -17.09 3.89
N ILE A 52 5.04 -16.10 4.68
CA ILE A 52 5.93 -16.28 5.84
C ILE A 52 5.27 -17.21 6.87
N GLU A 53 3.99 -17.00 7.18
CA GLU A 53 3.26 -17.82 8.12
C GLU A 53 3.16 -19.27 7.65
N GLN A 54 2.76 -19.49 6.39
CA GLN A 54 2.65 -20.83 5.82
C GLN A 54 3.99 -21.56 5.80
N THR A 55 5.07 -20.86 5.43
CA THR A 55 6.42 -21.45 5.34
C THR A 55 7.00 -21.78 6.72
N LYS A 56 6.56 -21.08 7.78
CA LYS A 56 7.01 -21.27 9.16
C LYS A 56 6.10 -22.16 10.01
N GLY A 57 5.17 -22.89 9.37
CA GLY A 57 4.30 -23.86 10.06
C GLY A 57 3.02 -23.28 10.65
N GLY A 58 2.63 -22.08 10.23
CA GLY A 58 1.42 -21.38 10.68
C GLY A 58 1.65 -20.52 11.92
N LEU A 59 0.66 -19.66 12.20
CA LEU A 59 0.67 -18.76 13.35
C LEU A 59 -0.10 -19.37 14.53
N LEU A 60 0.61 -19.65 15.62
CA LEU A 60 0.01 -20.14 16.86
C LEU A 60 -0.27 -18.98 17.80
N ARG A 61 -1.56 -18.78 18.15
CA ARG A 61 -1.98 -17.67 19.00
C ARG A 61 -1.31 -17.67 20.37
N ASP A 62 -1.19 -18.84 20.98
CA ASP A 62 -0.59 -18.98 22.30
C ASP A 62 0.90 -18.63 22.33
N SER A 63 1.58 -18.64 21.18
CA SER A 63 2.99 -18.27 21.08
C SER A 63 3.25 -16.76 21.14
N TYR A 64 2.25 -15.92 20.84
CA TYR A 64 2.39 -14.47 20.90
C TYR A 64 1.51 -13.79 21.94
N ARG A 65 0.46 -14.44 22.45
CA ARG A 65 -0.53 -13.81 23.36
C ARG A 65 0.10 -13.10 24.57
N TRP A 66 1.19 -13.65 25.10
CA TRP A 66 1.88 -13.10 26.27
C TRP A 66 2.38 -11.66 26.05
N ILE A 67 2.73 -11.28 24.81
CA ILE A 67 3.25 -9.92 24.54
C ILE A 67 2.16 -8.87 24.64
N LEU A 68 0.90 -9.24 24.39
CA LEU A 68 -0.23 -8.32 24.40
C LEU A 68 -0.54 -7.77 25.79
N THR A 69 -0.04 -8.43 26.83
CA THR A 69 -0.17 -8.03 28.24
C THR A 69 1.17 -7.64 28.85
N HIS A 70 2.24 -7.56 28.06
CA HIS A 70 3.58 -7.22 28.56
C HIS A 70 3.71 -5.70 28.70
N ASP A 71 4.27 -5.23 29.82
CA ASP A 71 4.33 -3.79 30.14
C ASP A 71 5.02 -2.96 29.06
N ASP A 72 6.14 -3.43 28.50
CA ASP A 72 6.83 -2.74 27.40
C ASP A 72 5.97 -2.60 26.14
N PHE A 73 5.14 -3.61 25.83
CA PHE A 73 4.24 -3.56 24.67
C PHE A 73 3.08 -2.59 24.93
N LEU A 74 2.49 -2.65 26.13
CA LEU A 74 1.41 -1.75 26.53
C LEU A 74 1.89 -0.31 26.55
N ARG A 75 3.08 -0.05 27.11
CA ARG A 75 3.72 1.27 27.08
C ARG A 75 3.93 1.72 25.65
N TRP A 76 4.50 0.91 24.77
CA TRP A 76 4.66 1.29 23.37
C TRP A 76 3.34 1.59 22.64
N ARG A 77 2.28 0.84 22.94
CA ARG A 77 0.98 1.00 22.28
C ARG A 77 0.20 2.22 22.79
N ASP A 78 0.23 2.46 24.10
CA ASP A 78 -0.68 3.38 24.78
C ASP A 78 -0.03 4.72 25.14
N ASP A 79 1.31 4.81 25.19
CA ASP A 79 2.06 6.04 25.45
C ASP A 79 2.33 6.81 24.15
N PRO A 80 1.75 8.01 23.94
CA PRO A 80 1.97 8.80 22.73
C PRO A 80 3.44 9.21 22.48
N ASP A 81 4.25 9.25 23.54
CA ASP A 81 5.68 9.58 23.43
C ASP A 81 6.54 8.35 23.07
N SER A 82 5.98 7.15 23.17
CA SER A 82 6.68 5.90 22.83
C SER A 82 6.54 5.57 21.35
N ARG A 83 7.62 5.74 20.58
CA ARG A 83 7.60 5.59 19.11
C ARG A 83 8.20 4.28 18.60
N LEU A 84 8.89 3.51 19.44
CA LEU A 84 9.65 2.35 19.01
C LEU A 84 9.53 1.17 19.98
N LEU A 85 9.00 0.05 19.49
CA LEU A 85 9.08 -1.25 20.14
C LEU A 85 10.23 -2.05 19.55
N TRP A 86 11.22 -2.37 20.38
CA TRP A 86 12.36 -3.17 19.95
C TRP A 86 12.29 -4.60 20.52
N ILE A 87 12.08 -5.60 19.66
CA ILE A 87 12.02 -7.02 20.03
C ILE A 87 13.36 -7.71 19.71
N LYS A 88 14.17 -8.03 20.73
CA LYS A 88 15.40 -8.84 20.60
C LYS A 88 15.16 -10.30 20.94
N GLY A 89 15.96 -11.17 20.37
CA GLY A 89 16.00 -12.59 20.71
C GLY A 89 16.89 -13.35 19.75
N ASP A 90 17.28 -14.56 20.13
CA ASP A 90 18.19 -15.38 19.31
C ASP A 90 17.56 -15.78 17.97
N PRO A 91 18.37 -16.09 16.95
CA PRO A 91 17.90 -16.73 15.74
C PRO A 91 17.01 -17.95 16.05
N GLY A 92 15.91 -18.12 15.30
CA GLY A 92 14.99 -19.25 15.48
C GLY A 92 13.97 -19.12 16.62
N LYS A 93 14.03 -18.10 17.48
CA LYS A 93 13.09 -17.93 18.63
C LYS A 93 11.67 -17.42 18.26
N GLY A 94 11.27 -17.51 16.99
CA GLY A 94 9.91 -17.14 16.58
C GLY A 94 9.60 -15.64 16.50
N LYS A 95 10.60 -14.74 16.58
CA LYS A 95 10.40 -13.27 16.51
C LYS A 95 9.53 -12.80 15.33
N THR A 96 9.73 -13.37 14.14
CA THR A 96 8.89 -13.04 12.97
C THR A 96 7.43 -13.44 13.20
N MET A 97 7.18 -14.61 13.81
CA MET A 97 5.83 -15.08 14.10
C MET A 97 5.16 -14.25 15.19
N LEU A 98 5.95 -13.79 16.18
CA LEU A 98 5.52 -12.83 17.19
C LEU A 98 5.03 -11.53 16.54
N LEU A 99 5.80 -10.98 15.59
CA LEU A 99 5.39 -9.79 14.81
C LEU A 99 4.13 -10.05 13.96
N CYS A 100 4.00 -11.21 13.32
CA CYS A 100 2.78 -11.58 12.60
C CYS A 100 1.55 -11.54 13.51
N GLY A 101 1.66 -12.08 14.73
CA GLY A 101 0.60 -12.06 15.74
C GLY A 101 0.24 -10.66 16.23
N ILE A 102 1.25 -9.80 16.46
CA ILE A 102 1.02 -8.39 16.81
C ILE A 102 0.27 -7.68 15.68
N ILE A 103 0.68 -7.88 14.43
CA ILE A 103 0.02 -7.27 13.25
C ILE A 103 -1.45 -7.69 13.18
N ASP A 104 -1.77 -8.97 13.41
CA ASP A 104 -3.16 -9.43 13.41
C ASP A 104 -4.00 -8.80 14.52
N GLU A 105 -3.40 -8.55 15.67
CA GLU A 105 -4.09 -7.91 16.79
C GLU A 105 -4.31 -6.42 16.54
N LEU A 106 -3.27 -5.71 16.06
CA LEU A 106 -3.39 -4.30 15.67
C LEU A 106 -4.41 -4.12 14.55
N LYS A 107 -4.44 -5.01 13.55
CA LYS A 107 -5.41 -4.95 12.46
C LYS A 107 -6.86 -5.08 12.93
N LYS A 108 -7.13 -5.90 13.96
CA LYS A 108 -8.47 -6.00 14.56
C LYS A 108 -8.85 -4.71 15.28
N GLN A 109 -7.89 -4.10 15.97
CA GLN A 109 -8.11 -2.84 16.70
C GLN A 109 -8.35 -1.68 15.74
N THR A 110 -7.64 -1.62 14.60
CA THR A 110 -7.79 -0.54 13.64
C THR A 110 -9.05 -0.64 12.77
N ALA A 111 -9.67 -1.82 12.68
CA ALA A 111 -10.80 -2.09 11.77
C ALA A 111 -12.01 -1.13 11.92
N ASN A 112 -12.22 -0.57 13.11
CA ASN A 112 -13.33 0.35 13.41
C ASN A 112 -12.85 1.76 13.80
N THR A 113 -11.62 2.12 13.42
CA THR A 113 -11.01 3.40 13.77
C THR A 113 -10.50 4.13 12.53
N THR A 114 -10.04 5.37 12.70
CA THR A 114 -9.35 6.12 11.64
C THR A 114 -7.86 5.80 11.55
N HIS A 115 -7.33 4.92 12.40
CA HIS A 115 -5.93 4.56 12.40
C HIS A 115 -5.60 3.61 11.24
N LEU A 116 -4.53 3.91 10.51
CA LEU A 116 -4.04 3.09 9.41
C LEU A 116 -2.88 2.21 9.91
N LEU A 117 -2.86 0.94 9.48
CA LEU A 117 -1.78 0.01 9.84
C LEU A 117 -0.94 -0.32 8.61
N SER A 118 0.33 0.06 8.61
CA SER A 118 1.27 -0.29 7.55
C SER A 118 2.43 -1.12 8.10
N PHE A 119 2.87 -2.11 7.33
CA PHE A 119 3.95 -3.02 7.72
C PHE A 119 4.68 -3.55 6.49
N PHE A 120 5.94 -3.96 6.68
CA PHE A 120 6.78 -4.55 5.66
C PHE A 120 7.70 -5.60 6.29
N PHE A 121 7.98 -6.68 5.56
CA PHE A 121 8.90 -7.73 6.01
C PHE A 121 10.19 -7.68 5.19
N CYS A 122 11.27 -7.20 5.80
CA CYS A 122 12.59 -7.27 5.18
C CYS A 122 13.08 -8.71 5.13
N GLN A 123 13.33 -9.24 3.94
CA GLN A 123 13.88 -10.58 3.74
C GLN A 123 15.34 -10.47 3.31
N ALA A 124 16.28 -10.69 4.23
CA ALA A 124 17.71 -10.49 3.98
C ALA A 124 18.26 -11.26 2.76
N THR A 125 17.59 -12.34 2.35
CA THR A 125 17.98 -13.18 1.20
C THR A 125 17.32 -12.77 -0.12
N ASP A 126 16.47 -11.74 -0.14
CA ASP A 126 15.80 -11.25 -1.34
C ASP A 126 16.06 -9.75 -1.48
N ASP A 127 16.99 -9.37 -2.36
CA ASP A 127 17.37 -7.98 -2.60
C ASP A 127 16.20 -7.10 -3.06
N ARG A 128 15.16 -7.72 -3.65
CA ARG A 128 13.92 -7.02 -4.03
C ARG A 128 13.09 -6.61 -2.82
N LEU A 129 13.27 -7.28 -1.69
CA LEU A 129 12.56 -7.07 -0.42
C LEU A 129 13.49 -6.61 0.71
N ASN A 130 14.72 -6.21 0.39
CA ASN A 130 15.72 -5.79 1.37
C ASN A 130 16.39 -4.46 0.99
N ASN A 131 15.65 -3.57 0.34
CA ASN A 131 16.13 -2.25 -0.02
C ASN A 131 15.14 -1.15 0.41
N ALA A 132 15.66 0.04 0.59
CA ALA A 132 14.95 1.19 1.14
C ALA A 132 13.73 1.58 0.28
N THR A 133 13.87 1.55 -1.04
CA THR A 133 12.80 1.84 -2.01
C THR A 133 11.65 0.84 -1.89
N ALA A 134 11.95 -0.46 -1.80
CA ALA A 134 10.94 -1.52 -1.66
C ALA A 134 10.16 -1.40 -0.35
N ILE A 135 10.85 -1.06 0.75
CA ILE A 135 10.23 -0.80 2.06
C ILE A 135 9.22 0.34 1.92
N LEU A 136 9.64 1.51 1.41
CA LEU A 136 8.74 2.67 1.28
C LEU A 136 7.58 2.39 0.33
N ARG A 137 7.83 1.74 -0.82
CA ARG A 137 6.77 1.34 -1.76
C ARG A 137 5.72 0.46 -1.08
N GLY A 138 6.16 -0.56 -0.33
CA GLY A 138 5.26 -1.45 0.41
C GLY A 138 4.46 -0.71 1.49
N LEU A 139 5.11 0.18 2.24
CA LEU A 139 4.47 0.94 3.30
C LEU A 139 3.41 1.91 2.76
N ILE A 140 3.76 2.70 1.75
CA ILE A 140 2.86 3.66 1.10
C ILE A 140 1.70 2.92 0.43
N TYR A 141 1.98 1.81 -0.26
CA TYR A 141 0.95 0.99 -0.90
C TYR A 141 -0.13 0.55 0.10
N LEU A 142 0.25 0.07 1.29
CA LEU A 142 -0.74 -0.32 2.30
C LEU A 142 -1.57 0.86 2.82
N LEU A 143 -0.95 2.03 3.01
CA LEU A 143 -1.66 3.23 3.48
C LEU A 143 -2.70 3.68 2.45
N VAL A 144 -2.30 3.76 1.18
CA VAL A 144 -3.20 4.16 0.08
C VAL A 144 -4.27 3.11 -0.20
N ASP A 145 -3.98 1.83 0.02
CA ASP A 145 -4.97 0.77 -0.13
C ASP A 145 -6.05 0.80 0.95
N GLN A 146 -5.69 1.19 2.17
CA GLN A 146 -6.64 1.41 3.27
C GLN A 146 -7.40 2.74 3.13
N GLN A 147 -6.71 3.80 2.69
CA GLN A 147 -7.29 5.13 2.54
C GLN A 147 -6.98 5.69 1.15
N ARG A 148 -7.93 5.53 0.23
CA ARG A 148 -7.79 5.94 -1.19
C ARG A 148 -7.55 7.43 -1.39
N SER A 149 -8.00 8.30 -0.47
CA SER A 149 -7.74 9.74 -0.56
C SER A 149 -6.25 10.07 -0.52
N LEU A 150 -5.41 9.21 0.09
CA LEU A 150 -3.96 9.42 0.13
C LEU A 150 -3.29 9.32 -1.23
N LEU A 151 -3.97 8.75 -2.24
CA LEU A 151 -3.46 8.65 -3.60
C LEU A 151 -3.16 10.03 -4.19
N SER A 152 -3.85 11.11 -3.76
CA SER A 152 -3.58 12.47 -4.24
C SER A 152 -2.14 12.92 -3.98
N HIS A 153 -1.52 12.50 -2.87
CA HIS A 153 -0.13 12.82 -2.54
C HIS A 153 0.90 12.18 -3.49
N ILE A 154 0.48 11.12 -4.19
CA ILE A 154 1.31 10.37 -5.13
C ILE A 154 1.03 10.81 -6.55
N GLN A 155 -0.25 11.03 -6.87
CA GLN A 155 -0.73 11.28 -8.21
C GLN A 155 -0.04 12.49 -8.83
N GLU A 156 0.10 13.59 -8.09
CA GLU A 156 0.75 14.81 -8.58
C GLU A 156 2.18 14.52 -9.07
N LYS A 157 2.97 13.79 -8.30
CA LYS A 157 4.34 13.42 -8.69
C LYS A 157 4.36 12.36 -9.79
N TYR A 158 3.41 11.43 -9.77
CA TYR A 158 3.30 10.35 -10.74
C TYR A 158 2.85 10.84 -12.12
N ASP A 159 2.02 11.88 -12.21
CA ASP A 159 1.60 12.44 -13.49
C ASP A 159 2.78 13.05 -14.27
N HIS A 160 3.83 13.49 -13.57
CA HIS A 160 5.04 14.03 -14.18
C HIS A 160 6.09 12.96 -14.52
N ALA A 161 6.35 12.03 -13.60
CA ALA A 161 7.45 11.06 -13.72
C ALA A 161 7.01 9.65 -14.18
N GLY A 162 5.71 9.35 -14.09
CA GLY A 162 5.15 8.02 -14.33
C GLY A 162 5.81 6.95 -13.45
N LYS A 163 6.04 5.77 -14.03
CA LYS A 163 6.67 4.63 -13.36
C LYS A 163 8.09 4.92 -12.87
N ALA A 164 8.82 5.84 -13.51
CA ALA A 164 10.18 6.20 -13.11
C ALA A 164 10.25 6.75 -11.67
N LEU A 165 9.16 7.35 -11.18
CA LEU A 165 9.01 7.81 -9.80
C LEU A 165 9.38 6.74 -8.75
N PHE A 166 9.17 5.47 -9.08
CA PHE A 166 9.35 4.35 -8.16
C PHE A 166 10.58 3.49 -8.45
N GLU A 167 11.30 3.75 -9.53
CA GLU A 167 12.36 2.88 -10.05
C GLU A 167 13.66 3.61 -10.38
N ASP A 168 13.66 4.94 -10.47
CA ASP A 168 14.87 5.70 -10.75
C ASP A 168 15.84 5.78 -9.56
N VAL A 169 17.02 6.38 -9.79
CA VAL A 169 18.08 6.54 -8.78
C VAL A 169 17.63 7.39 -7.58
N ASN A 170 16.64 8.26 -7.78
CA ASN A 170 16.09 9.16 -6.79
C ASN A 170 14.78 8.65 -6.16
N ALA A 171 14.35 7.43 -6.49
CA ALA A 171 13.07 6.87 -6.05
C ALA A 171 12.95 6.87 -4.53
N TRP A 172 14.04 6.59 -3.81
CA TRP A 172 14.07 6.70 -2.35
C TRP A 172 13.71 8.09 -1.85
N VAL A 173 14.27 9.14 -2.45
CA VAL A 173 14.02 10.54 -2.06
C VAL A 173 12.57 10.89 -2.36
N ALA A 174 12.11 10.59 -3.57
CA ALA A 174 10.73 10.86 -3.98
C ALA A 174 9.70 10.17 -3.08
N LEU A 175 9.93 8.89 -2.75
CA LEU A 175 9.07 8.11 -1.86
C LEU A 175 9.14 8.60 -0.40
N SER A 176 10.30 9.06 0.05
CA SER A 176 10.45 9.62 1.41
C SER A 176 9.63 10.90 1.55
N ASP A 177 9.67 11.77 0.54
CA ASP A 177 8.85 12.98 0.50
C ASP A 177 7.35 12.65 0.46
N ILE A 178 6.96 11.63 -0.31
CA ILE A 178 5.56 11.18 -0.40
C ILE A 178 5.09 10.64 0.96
N LEU A 179 5.91 9.80 1.61
CA LEU A 179 5.53 9.27 2.93
C LEU A 179 5.42 10.41 3.95
N THR A 180 6.32 11.39 3.89
CA THR A 180 6.29 12.55 4.78
C THR A 180 5.07 13.44 4.54
N SER A 181 4.55 13.52 3.30
CA SER A 181 3.33 14.29 3.03
C SER A 181 2.03 13.56 3.40
N ILE A 182 2.11 12.24 3.62
CA ILE A 182 0.99 11.40 4.09
C ILE A 182 0.86 11.45 5.63
N LEU A 183 1.99 11.56 6.35
CA LEU A 183 2.08 11.56 7.81
C LEU A 183 1.83 12.94 8.43
#